data_AF-A0A7K5SBL0-F1
#
_entry.id   AF-A0A7K5SBL0-F1
#
_cell.length_a   1.000
_cell.length_b   1.000
_cell.length_c   1.000
_cell.angle_alpha   90.00
_cell.angle_beta   90.00
_cell.angle_gamma   90.00
#
_symmetry.space_group_name_H-M   'P 1'
#
loop_
_entity.id
_entity.type
_entity.pdbx_description
1 polymer ?
#
loop_
_entity_poly.entity_id
_entity_poly.type
_entity_poly.pdbx_seq_one_letter_code
_entity_poly.pdbx_strand_id
1 'polypeptide(L)'
;MERLCSFPLHENISIALDKYLESIHVVQARRNDEIVNASSQQQRGPPRWQDERVILPLAAALRDLCLATRKARTALWCALQMTLPR
;
A
#
# COMPACT_ATOMS: atom_id res chain seq x y z
N MET A 1 -22.57 7.64 3.41
CA MET A 1 -21.60 8.26 4.32
C MET A 1 -21.19 7.24 5.36
N GLU A 2 -19.91 6.88 5.41
CA GLU A 2 -19.39 6.00 6.45
C GLU A 2 -19.54 6.66 7.82
N ARG A 3 -19.82 5.86 8.85
CA ARG A 3 -20.05 6.33 10.22
C ARG A 3 -19.17 5.54 11.18
N LEU A 4 -18.59 6.23 12.14
CA LEU A 4 -17.78 5.64 13.21
C LEU A 4 -18.46 5.94 14.54
N CYS A 5 -18.89 4.92 15.27
CA CYS A 5 -19.61 5.08 16.55
C CYS A 5 -20.80 6.06 16.46
N SER A 6 -21.55 6.03 15.35
CA SER A 6 -22.67 6.95 15.03
C SER A 6 -22.27 8.39 14.68
N PHE A 7 -20.98 8.74 14.71
CA PHE A 7 -20.48 10.02 14.22
C PHE A 7 -20.22 9.97 12.71
N PRO A 8 -20.53 11.04 11.96
CA PRO A 8 -20.16 11.11 10.55
C PRO A 8 -18.63 11.09 10.43
N LEU A 9 -18.10 10.14 9.66
CA LEU A 9 -16.66 10.06 9.45
C LEU A 9 -16.21 11.18 8.51
N HIS A 10 -15.09 11.82 8.82
CA HIS A 10 -14.53 12.86 7.96
C HIS A 10 -14.03 12.22 6.66
N GLU A 11 -14.40 12.77 5.50
CA GLU A 11 -14.10 12.21 4.17
C GLU A 11 -12.60 11.96 3.93
N ASN A 12 -11.73 12.88 4.37
CA ASN A 12 -10.28 12.68 4.34
C ASN A 12 -9.79 11.38 5.02
N ILE A 13 -10.52 10.86 6.01
CA ILE A 13 -10.16 9.59 6.67
C ILE A 13 -10.41 8.44 5.71
N SER A 14 -11.61 8.36 5.11
CA SER A 14 -11.95 7.35 4.10
C SER A 14 -10.98 7.42 2.92
N ILE A 15 -10.74 8.61 2.36
CA ILE A 15 -9.79 8.81 1.25
C ILE A 15 -8.37 8.34 1.61
N ALA A 16 -7.91 8.60 2.84
CA ALA A 16 -6.57 8.17 3.26
C ALA A 16 -6.47 6.64 3.41
N LEU A 17 -7.54 5.99 3.88
CA LEU A 17 -7.62 4.53 3.99
C LEU A 17 -7.74 3.86 2.62
N ASP A 18 -8.53 4.42 1.71
CA ASP A 18 -8.67 3.93 0.34
C ASP A 18 -7.33 3.97 -0.40
N LYS A 19 -6.61 5.10 -0.31
CA LYS A 19 -5.26 5.23 -0.88
C LYS A 19 -4.25 4.26 -0.26
N TYR A 20 -4.39 3.97 1.04
CA TYR A 20 -3.55 2.98 1.70
C TYR A 20 -3.84 1.58 1.16
N LEU A 21 -5.11 1.19 1.04
CA LEU A 21 -5.50 -0.08 0.44
C LEU A 21 -5.04 -0.21 -1.02
N GLU A 22 -5.20 0.85 -1.82
CA GLU A 22 -4.71 0.91 -3.19
C GLU A 22 -3.19 0.67 -3.24
N SER A 23 -2.41 1.34 -2.38
CA SER A 23 -0.96 1.15 -2.32
C SER A 23 -0.54 -0.27 -1.93
N ILE A 24 -1.33 -0.95 -1.08
CA ILE A 24 -1.13 -2.36 -0.74
C ILE A 24 -1.33 -3.23 -1.98
N HIS A 25 -2.43 -3.04 -2.71
CA HIS A 25 -2.72 -3.80 -3.92
C HIS A 25 -1.65 -3.61 -4.99
N VAL A 26 -1.15 -2.38 -5.17
CA VAL A 26 -0.05 -2.10 -6.11
C VAL A 26 1.22 -2.85 -5.71
N VAL A 27 1.61 -2.83 -4.43
CA VAL A 27 2.79 -3.58 -3.95
C VAL A 27 2.60 -5.09 -4.14
N GLN A 28 1.41 -5.62 -3.85
CA GLN A 28 1.11 -7.04 -4.06
C GLN A 28 1.22 -7.43 -5.54
N ALA A 29 0.66 -6.61 -6.45
CA ALA A 29 0.77 -6.85 -7.89
C ALA A 29 2.24 -6.84 -8.35
N ARG A 30 3.03 -5.84 -7.94
CA ARG A 30 4.46 -5.77 -8.29
C ARG A 30 5.28 -6.91 -7.71
N ARG A 31 4.95 -7.38 -6.51
CA ARG A 31 5.61 -8.54 -5.90
C ARG A 31 5.28 -9.83 -6.65
N ASN A 32 4.04 -9.99 -7.10
CA ASN A 32 3.64 -11.13 -7.93
C ASN A 32 4.36 -11.11 -9.30
N ASP A 33 4.45 -9.93 -9.95
CA ASP A 33 5.19 -9.77 -11.20
C ASP A 33 6.66 -10.21 -11.03
N GLU A 34 7.30 -9.84 -9.93
CA GLU A 34 8.68 -10.22 -9.59
C GLU A 34 8.85 -11.73 -9.42
N ILE A 35 7.95 -12.38 -8.66
CA ILE A 35 7.98 -13.83 -8.45
C ILE A 35 7.77 -14.58 -9.77
N VAL A 36 6.79 -14.17 -10.58
CA VAL A 36 6.52 -14.79 -11.89
C VAL A 36 7.73 -14.60 -12.81
N ASN A 37 8.30 -13.40 -12.88
CA ASN A 37 9.47 -13.13 -13.70
C ASN A 37 10.68 -13.97 -13.25
N ALA A 38 10.93 -14.07 -11.94
CA ALA A 38 12.01 -14.89 -11.38
C ALA A 38 11.85 -16.38 -11.72
N SER A 39 10.62 -16.91 -11.62
CA SER A 39 10.33 -18.31 -12.00
C SER A 39 10.57 -18.58 -13.48
N SER A 40 10.24 -17.61 -14.35
CA SER A 40 10.50 -17.73 -15.79
C SER A 40 11.98 -17.63 -16.15
N GLN A 41 12.77 -16.87 -15.38
CA GLN A 41 14.23 -16.79 -15.52
C GLN A 41 14.91 -18.09 -15.11
N GLN A 42 14.47 -18.74 -14.03
CA GLN A 42 15.01 -20.04 -13.60
C GLN A 42 14.93 -21.10 -14.71
N GLN A 43 13.90 -21.05 -15.57
CA GLN A 43 13.76 -21.97 -16.71
C GLN A 43 14.65 -21.59 -17.91
N ARG A 44 15.15 -20.35 -18.01
CA ARG A 44 15.86 -19.82 -19.18
C ARG A 44 17.39 -19.75 -19.04
N GLY A 45 17.95 -20.27 -17.95
CA GLY A 45 19.40 -20.37 -17.74
C GLY A 45 19.93 -19.48 -16.60
N PRO A 46 21.25 -19.27 -16.51
CA PRO A 46 21.88 -18.69 -15.32
C PRO A 46 21.35 -17.27 -15.05
N PRO A 47 21.20 -16.88 -13.76
CA PRO A 47 20.58 -15.63 -13.36
C PRO A 47 21.41 -14.45 -13.87
N ARG A 48 20.97 -13.87 -14.99
CA ARG A 48 21.49 -12.58 -15.45
C ARG A 48 20.89 -11.56 -14.50
N TRP A 49 21.69 -11.08 -13.55
CA TRP A 49 21.53 -9.85 -12.80
C TRP A 49 20.07 -9.40 -12.69
N GLN A 50 19.39 -9.92 -11.66
CA GLN A 50 18.13 -9.43 -11.07
C GLN A 50 17.54 -8.24 -11.85
N ASP A 51 16.61 -8.53 -12.75
CA ASP A 51 16.11 -7.59 -13.78
C ASP A 51 15.68 -6.28 -13.12
N GLU A 52 16.51 -5.23 -13.25
CA GLU A 52 16.27 -3.90 -12.67
C GLU A 52 14.89 -3.37 -13.06
N ARG A 53 14.36 -3.85 -14.20
CA ARG A 53 13.02 -3.56 -14.72
C ARG A 53 11.89 -3.94 -13.76
N VAL A 54 12.09 -4.90 -12.86
CA VAL A 54 11.05 -5.33 -11.89
C VAL A 54 11.37 -4.89 -10.46
N ILE A 55 12.65 -4.76 -10.11
CA ILE A 55 13.08 -4.32 -8.78
C ILE A 55 12.81 -2.83 -8.57
N LEU A 56 13.09 -1.97 -9.56
CA LEU A 56 12.88 -0.53 -9.44
C LEU A 56 11.40 -0.17 -9.24
N PRO A 57 10.43 -0.74 -10.00
CA PRO A 57 9.01 -0.53 -9.75
C PRO A 57 8.54 -1.04 -8.39
N LEU A 58 9.03 -2.18 -7.92
CA LEU A 58 8.69 -2.70 -6.59
C LEU A 58 9.22 -1.78 -5.49
N ALA A 59 10.45 -1.28 -5.62
CA ALA A 59 11.03 -0.32 -4.68
C ALA A 59 10.25 1.01 -4.65
N ALA A 60 9.81 1.51 -5.81
CA ALA A 60 8.95 2.69 -5.88
C ALA A 60 7.60 2.44 -5.18
N ALA A 61 6.94 1.33 -5.47
CA ALA A 61 5.66 0.96 -4.84
C ALA A 61 5.79 0.83 -3.31
N LEU A 62 6.89 0.27 -2.80
CA LEU A 62 7.16 0.18 -1.36
C LEU A 62 7.36 1.55 -0.71
N ARG A 63 8.01 2.49 -1.41
CA ARG A 63 8.15 3.88 -0.93
C ARG A 63 6.78 4.56 -0.82
N ASP A 64 5.92 4.36 -1.82
CA ASP A 64 4.56 4.93 -1.82
C ASP A 64 3.69 4.31 -0.73
N LEU A 65 3.77 2.98 -0.53
CA LEU A 65 3.13 2.29 0.59
C LEU A 65 3.59 2.83 1.94
N CYS A 66 4.89 3.10 2.12
CA CYS A 66 5.41 3.72 3.34
C CYS A 66 4.77 5.10 3.59
N LEU A 67 4.62 5.93 2.55
CA LEU A 67 3.99 7.24 2.65
C LEU A 67 2.48 7.11 2.96
N ALA A 68 1.78 6.21 2.29
CA ALA A 68 0.37 5.93 2.52
C ALA A 68 0.13 5.41 3.95
N THR A 69 0.99 4.54 4.46
CA THR A 69 0.94 4.03 5.85
C THR A 69 1.03 5.17 6.87
N ARG A 70 1.94 6.13 6.67
CA ARG A 70 2.06 7.30 7.56
C ARG A 70 0.78 8.13 7.55
N LYS A 71 0.19 8.37 6.38
CA LYS A 71 -1.07 9.10 6.24
C LYS A 71 -2.24 8.37 6.86
N ALA A 72 -2.36 7.06 6.62
CA ALA A 72 -3.38 6.21 7.23
C ALA A 72 -3.30 6.22 8.75
N ARG A 73 -2.09 6.14 9.32
CA ARG A 73 -1.91 6.25 10.78
C ARG A 73 -2.40 7.59 11.33
N THR A 74 -2.09 8.71 10.66
CA THR A 74 -2.61 10.03 11.07
C THR A 74 -4.14 10.08 10.95
N ALA A 75 -4.72 9.53 9.87
CA ALA A 75 -6.16 9.48 9.68
C ALA A 75 -6.86 8.64 10.76
N LEU A 76 -6.31 7.47 11.10
CA LEU A 76 -6.79 6.62 12.18
C LEU A 76 -6.66 7.29 13.55
N TRP A 77 -5.58 8.05 13.78
CA TRP A 77 -5.44 8.85 14.99
C TRP A 77 -6.55 9.92 15.08
N CYS A 78 -6.81 10.65 13.99
CA CYS A 78 -7.93 11.61 13.95
C CYS A 78 -9.27 10.92 14.19
N ALA A 79 -9.51 9.76 13.57
CA ALA A 79 -10.72 8.97 13.77
C ALA A 79 -10.91 8.57 15.25
N LEU A 80 -9.83 8.12 15.91
CA LEU A 80 -9.85 7.79 17.33
C LEU A 80 -10.21 9.02 18.18
N GLN A 81 -9.59 10.18 17.92
CA GLN A 81 -9.88 11.41 18.65
C GLN A 81 -11.35 11.84 18.52
N MET A 82 -12.02 11.55 17.40
CA MET A 82 -13.46 11.82 17.23
C MET A 82 -14.36 10.95 18.13
N THR A 83 -13.87 9.81 18.60
CA THR A 83 -14.63 8.88 19.46
C THR A 83 -14.41 9.08 20.95
N LEU A 84 -13.41 9.86 21.35
CA LEU A 84 -13.10 10.10 22.75
C LEU A 84 -14.06 11.15 23.35
N PRO A 85 -14.49 10.97 24.61
CA PRO A 85 -15.23 12.00 25.33
C PRO A 85 -14.35 13.25 25.50
N ARG A 86 -14.98 14.43 25.46
CA ARG A 86 -14.31 15.72 25.69
C ARG A 86 -14.26 16.07 27.17
#